data_AF-A0A7J8ZEE5-F1
#
_entry.id   AF-A0A7J8ZEE5-F1
#
_cell.length_a   1.000
_cell.length_b   1.000
_cell.length_c   1.000
_cell.angle_alpha   90.00
_cell.angle_beta   90.00
_cell.angle_gamma   90.00
#
_symmetry.space_group_name_H-M   'P 1'
#
loop_
_entity.id
_entity.type
_entity.pdbx_description
1 polymer ?
#
loop_
_entity_poly.entity_id
_entity_poly.type
_entity_poly.pdbx_seq_one_letter_code
_entity_poly.pdbx_strand_id
1 'polypeptide(L)'
;GYLAQVLAFEHQLSVVAIDACSHHGKVTNARAERIKKHYMAQMRKFGSGNQRLNVPQTITCNIMSLETLKSLTTMSSHKGDVEQPKSIEQDLELGLAGRGSSLVLAGLHACGDLSVTMLKTLLECEEVRAVISIGCCYNLLSEEGFANARIQHGFPMSCGVKSVNLSLGKSSRDLACQSAERWKSLGKDAGLHNFELHAFRAAFQMVLHKYFPEVGISPSIGRQGKALRRKQQRKIIKSELQAEESTYSDLPQMACNMEEACSVTHSGESEAGNTSGVRSDVDALFTQMSLHTGSTCERTMSTYKYSLFEKFCQSGLCRLGLKPSDDINFHGIWKEVEPYVSLIGIYWSLRAAFGPLLETLILLDRLLFLQEQGDVLESVMLPIFDPAISPRNVAIIAKKPDAGISSHHSSR
;
A
#
# COMPACT_ATOMS: atom_id res chain seq x y z
N GLY A 1 -7.53 10.92 -4.74
CA GLY A 1 -6.21 10.99 -4.06
C GLY A 1 -5.55 12.35 -4.22
N TYR A 2 -4.40 12.59 -3.57
CA TYR A 2 -3.68 13.88 -3.61
C TYR A 2 -3.10 14.22 -4.99
N LEU A 3 -2.47 13.25 -5.69
CA LEU A 3 -1.95 13.47 -7.05
C LEU A 3 -3.00 14.08 -7.99
N ALA A 4 -4.24 13.56 -7.97
CA ALA A 4 -5.33 14.05 -8.80
C ALA A 4 -5.70 15.53 -8.50
N GLN A 5 -5.49 15.99 -7.27
CA GLN A 5 -5.72 17.38 -6.87
C GLN A 5 -4.59 18.29 -7.39
N VAL A 6 -3.33 17.84 -7.33
CA VAL A 6 -2.18 18.56 -7.89
C VAL A 6 -2.29 18.68 -9.42
N LEU A 7 -2.50 17.55 -10.11
CA LEU A 7 -2.66 17.52 -11.56
C LEU A 7 -3.81 18.42 -12.06
N ALA A 8 -4.93 18.48 -11.34
CA ALA A 8 -6.09 19.28 -11.74
C ALA A 8 -5.99 20.77 -11.35
N PHE A 9 -5.54 21.10 -10.14
CA PHE A 9 -5.50 22.50 -9.66
C PHE A 9 -4.20 23.24 -9.97
N GLU A 10 -3.07 22.54 -10.01
CA GLU A 10 -1.76 23.15 -10.26
C GLU A 10 -1.42 23.10 -11.75
N HIS A 11 -1.54 21.92 -12.36
CA HIS A 11 -1.24 21.70 -13.79
C HIS A 11 -2.46 21.86 -14.72
N GLN A 12 -3.64 22.21 -14.20
CA GLN A 12 -4.88 22.43 -14.97
C GLN A 12 -5.30 21.26 -15.87
N LEU A 13 -4.92 20.03 -15.55
CA LEU A 13 -5.30 18.84 -16.33
C LEU A 13 -6.74 18.40 -16.04
N SER A 14 -7.39 17.78 -17.02
CA SER A 14 -8.63 17.02 -16.79
C SER A 14 -8.27 15.69 -16.13
N VAL A 15 -8.82 15.41 -14.94
CA VAL A 15 -8.45 14.23 -14.14
C VAL A 15 -9.69 13.51 -13.64
N VAL A 16 -9.74 12.21 -13.89
CA VAL A 16 -10.69 11.27 -13.27
C VAL A 16 -9.93 10.38 -12.30
N ALA A 17 -10.24 10.50 -11.00
CA ALA A 17 -9.69 9.67 -9.95
C ALA A 17 -10.58 8.45 -9.73
N ILE A 18 -10.03 7.24 -9.85
CA ILE A 18 -10.73 5.98 -9.57
C ILE A 18 -10.28 5.44 -8.22
N ASP A 19 -11.22 5.03 -7.37
CA ASP A 19 -10.95 4.36 -6.08
C ASP A 19 -11.97 3.23 -5.87
N ALA A 20 -11.56 2.09 -5.30
CA ALA A 20 -12.48 1.00 -4.99
C ALA A 20 -13.35 1.29 -3.75
N CYS A 21 -12.97 2.27 -2.92
CA CYS A 21 -13.64 2.59 -1.66
C CYS A 21 -14.43 3.90 -1.71
N SER A 22 -15.75 3.81 -1.53
CA SER A 22 -16.64 4.99 -1.51
C SER A 22 -16.30 5.99 -0.41
N HIS A 23 -15.75 5.53 0.73
CA HIS A 23 -15.27 6.41 1.79
C HIS A 23 -14.06 7.25 1.34
N HIS A 24 -13.05 6.63 0.72
CA HIS A 24 -11.91 7.36 0.15
C HIS A 24 -12.33 8.34 -0.96
N GLY A 25 -13.34 7.98 -1.75
CA GLY A 25 -13.95 8.86 -2.74
C GLY A 25 -14.58 10.11 -2.11
N LYS A 26 -15.44 9.92 -1.11
CA LYS A 26 -16.04 11.03 -0.33
C LYS A 26 -14.99 11.94 0.31
N VAL A 27 -13.96 11.37 0.94
CA VAL A 27 -12.85 12.12 1.54
C VAL A 27 -12.05 12.89 0.48
N THR A 28 -11.80 12.29 -0.70
CA THR A 28 -11.12 12.96 -1.82
C THR A 28 -11.93 14.17 -2.30
N ASN A 29 -13.24 14.04 -2.49
CA ASN A 29 -14.12 15.12 -2.94
C ASN A 29 -14.19 16.26 -1.91
N ALA A 30 -14.39 15.94 -0.63
CA ALA A 30 -14.41 16.93 0.46
C ALA A 30 -13.06 17.65 0.65
N ARG A 31 -11.94 17.02 0.26
CA ARG A 31 -10.62 17.67 0.21
C ARG A 31 -10.46 18.53 -1.05
N ALA A 32 -10.98 18.10 -2.21
CA ALA A 32 -10.92 18.86 -3.46
C ALA A 32 -11.64 20.21 -3.33
N GLU A 33 -12.84 20.27 -2.73
CA GLU A 33 -13.57 21.54 -2.53
C GLU A 33 -12.84 22.50 -1.56
N ARG A 34 -12.09 22.01 -0.57
CA ARG A 34 -11.25 22.86 0.29
C ARG A 34 -10.06 23.44 -0.49
N ILE A 35 -9.37 22.62 -1.27
CA ILE A 35 -8.21 23.05 -2.07
C ILE A 35 -8.64 24.03 -3.18
N LYS A 36 -9.77 23.77 -3.84
CA LYS A 36 -10.39 24.68 -4.82
C LYS A 36 -10.58 26.09 -4.26
N LYS A 37 -11.12 26.23 -3.04
CA LYS A 37 -11.26 27.52 -2.35
C LYS A 37 -9.91 28.22 -2.13
N HIS A 38 -8.88 27.47 -1.73
CA HIS A 38 -7.52 27.99 -1.55
C HIS A 38 -6.93 28.53 -2.86
N TYR A 39 -6.98 27.74 -3.95
CA TYR A 39 -6.49 28.15 -5.27
C TYR A 39 -7.29 29.35 -5.82
N MET A 40 -8.62 29.36 -5.70
CA MET A 40 -9.44 30.53 -6.07
C MET A 40 -9.07 31.79 -5.28
N ALA A 41 -8.71 31.66 -4.00
CA ALA A 41 -8.26 32.77 -3.17
C ALA A 41 -6.87 33.27 -3.57
N GLN A 42 -5.95 32.38 -3.98
CA GLN A 42 -4.65 32.78 -4.53
C GLN A 42 -4.81 33.52 -5.87
N MET A 43 -5.57 32.97 -6.83
CA MET A 43 -5.74 33.61 -8.15
C MET A 43 -6.30 35.03 -8.05
N ARG A 44 -7.26 35.25 -7.15
CA ARG A 44 -7.81 36.58 -6.83
C ARG A 44 -6.76 37.55 -6.27
N LYS A 45 -5.74 37.08 -5.54
CA LYS A 45 -4.64 37.91 -5.03
C LYS A 45 -3.62 38.28 -6.12
N PHE A 46 -3.42 37.42 -7.12
CA PHE A 46 -2.44 37.61 -8.20
C PHE A 46 -3.00 38.30 -9.45
N GLY A 47 -4.25 38.75 -9.43
CA GLY A 47 -4.85 39.52 -10.54
C GLY A 47 -5.23 38.71 -11.78
N SER A 48 -4.98 37.39 -11.80
CA SER A 48 -5.58 36.50 -12.79
C SER A 48 -7.10 36.48 -12.60
N GLY A 49 -7.83 36.76 -13.68
CA GLY A 49 -9.30 36.81 -13.67
C GLY A 49 -9.99 35.48 -13.36
N ASN A 50 -11.32 35.44 -13.50
CA ASN A 50 -12.16 34.26 -13.21
C ASN A 50 -11.95 33.09 -14.18
N GLN A 51 -10.76 32.48 -14.16
CA GLN A 51 -10.45 31.27 -14.90
C GLN A 51 -11.10 30.06 -14.20
N ARG A 52 -11.82 29.23 -14.97
CA ARG A 52 -12.54 28.07 -14.44
C ARG A 52 -11.53 26.96 -14.12
N LEU A 53 -11.18 26.80 -12.84
CA LEU A 53 -10.34 25.70 -12.36
C LEU A 53 -10.91 24.34 -12.77
N ASN A 54 -10.05 23.47 -13.29
CA ASN A 54 -10.38 22.06 -13.44
C ASN A 54 -10.46 21.39 -12.06
N VAL A 55 -11.62 20.79 -11.76
CA VAL A 55 -11.85 20.03 -10.52
C VAL A 55 -11.76 18.55 -10.88
N PRO A 56 -10.96 17.74 -10.15
CA PRO A 56 -10.86 16.32 -10.46
C PRO A 56 -12.19 15.63 -10.16
N GLN A 57 -12.68 14.84 -11.12
CA GLN A 57 -13.82 13.96 -10.91
C GLN A 57 -13.37 12.74 -10.11
N THR A 58 -14.26 12.15 -9.32
CA THR A 58 -13.96 10.91 -8.57
C THR A 58 -15.03 9.87 -8.83
N ILE A 59 -14.61 8.71 -9.35
CA ILE A 59 -15.44 7.54 -9.59
C ILE A 59 -15.10 6.49 -8.52
N THR A 60 -16.13 5.93 -7.88
CA THR A 60 -15.94 4.75 -7.03
C THR A 60 -16.22 3.50 -7.85
N CYS A 61 -15.19 2.71 -8.15
CA CYS A 61 -15.30 1.47 -8.92
C CYS A 61 -14.18 0.50 -8.54
N ASN A 62 -14.53 -0.79 -8.42
CA ASN A 62 -13.54 -1.85 -8.29
C ASN A 62 -13.16 -2.36 -9.68
N ILE A 63 -11.95 -2.06 -10.14
CA ILE A 63 -11.46 -2.50 -11.45
C ILE A 63 -11.04 -3.97 -11.37
N MET A 64 -12.00 -4.86 -11.61
CA MET A 64 -11.79 -6.31 -11.55
C MET A 64 -11.40 -6.94 -12.89
N SER A 65 -11.58 -6.23 -14.01
CA SER A 65 -11.26 -6.74 -15.34
C SER A 65 -10.75 -5.63 -16.26
N LEU A 66 -10.22 -6.06 -17.41
CA LEU A 66 -9.78 -5.18 -18.48
C LEU A 66 -10.96 -4.43 -19.10
N GLU A 67 -12.05 -5.13 -19.41
CA GLU A 67 -13.28 -4.60 -20.00
C GLU A 67 -13.89 -3.49 -19.12
N THR A 68 -13.79 -3.64 -17.79
CA THR A 68 -14.21 -2.63 -16.82
C THR A 68 -13.41 -1.33 -17.00
N LEU A 69 -12.08 -1.43 -17.11
CA LEU A 69 -11.23 -0.25 -17.30
C LEU A 69 -11.39 0.36 -18.71
N LYS A 70 -11.48 -0.47 -19.76
CA LYS A 70 -11.78 -0.04 -21.13
C LYS A 70 -13.09 0.76 -21.20
N SER A 71 -14.13 0.26 -20.54
CA SER A 71 -15.44 0.94 -20.49
C SER A 71 -15.33 2.31 -19.82
N LEU A 72 -14.57 2.44 -18.73
CA LEU A 72 -14.34 3.74 -18.09
C LEU A 72 -13.53 4.70 -18.97
N THR A 73 -12.59 4.20 -19.78
CA THR A 73 -11.85 5.05 -20.73
C THR A 73 -12.73 5.57 -21.87
N THR A 74 -13.72 4.81 -22.34
CA THR A 74 -14.65 5.25 -23.41
C THR A 74 -15.81 6.10 -22.88
N MET A 75 -16.31 5.81 -21.66
CA MET A 75 -17.44 6.52 -21.02
C MET A 75 -17.13 7.96 -20.57
N SER A 76 -15.90 8.43 -20.66
CA SER A 76 -15.57 9.83 -20.34
C SER A 76 -16.07 10.85 -21.42
N SER A 77 -17.27 10.62 -22.01
CA SER A 77 -17.82 11.12 -23.32
C SER A 77 -19.35 11.40 -23.33
N HIS A 78 -19.82 12.52 -23.94
CA HIS A 78 -21.18 13.18 -24.00
C HIS A 78 -21.62 14.22 -22.91
N LYS A 79 -21.33 15.53 -23.11
CA LYS A 79 -21.19 16.58 -22.05
C LYS A 79 -22.45 17.38 -21.61
N GLY A 80 -22.58 17.69 -20.30
CA GLY A 80 -23.50 18.72 -19.77
C GLY A 80 -23.59 18.82 -18.23
N ASP A 81 -24.08 19.96 -17.71
CA ASP A 81 -24.46 20.17 -16.30
C ASP A 81 -25.85 19.56 -16.01
N VAL A 82 -26.03 18.79 -14.92
CA VAL A 82 -27.31 18.62 -14.16
C VAL A 82 -26.98 18.30 -12.68
N GLU A 83 -27.88 18.67 -11.77
CA GLU A 83 -27.81 18.46 -10.31
C GLU A 83 -28.03 17.00 -9.86
N GLN A 84 -27.89 16.70 -8.56
CA GLN A 84 -27.95 15.35 -7.96
C GLN A 84 -29.25 14.58 -8.27
N PRO A 85 -29.25 13.22 -8.29
CA PRO A 85 -29.70 12.50 -7.08
C PRO A 85 -29.11 11.07 -6.84
N LYS A 86 -29.82 10.36 -5.95
CA LYS A 86 -29.59 9.13 -5.17
C LYS A 86 -29.50 7.79 -5.93
N SER A 87 -28.98 6.79 -5.19
CA SER A 87 -29.16 5.32 -5.31
C SER A 87 -28.65 4.62 -6.58
N ILE A 88 -27.91 3.54 -6.35
CA ILE A 88 -27.26 2.72 -7.37
C ILE A 88 -28.26 1.66 -7.85
N GLU A 89 -28.86 1.88 -9.02
CA GLU A 89 -29.28 0.89 -10.03
C GLU A 89 -30.18 1.63 -11.04
N GLN A 90 -29.89 1.46 -12.34
CA GLN A 90 -30.43 2.22 -13.48
C GLN A 90 -29.84 3.64 -13.67
N ASP A 91 -29.82 4.07 -14.93
CA ASP A 91 -29.40 5.37 -15.48
C ASP A 91 -27.92 5.79 -15.33
N LEU A 92 -27.05 5.06 -16.05
CA LEU A 92 -25.69 5.48 -16.41
C LEU A 92 -25.68 6.35 -17.70
N GLU A 93 -26.48 7.43 -17.73
CA GLU A 93 -26.36 8.49 -18.75
C GLU A 93 -25.62 9.70 -18.18
N LEU A 94 -24.29 9.70 -18.31
CA LEU A 94 -23.40 10.84 -18.01
C LEU A 94 -22.27 10.89 -19.05
N GLY A 95 -21.70 12.07 -19.32
CA GLY A 95 -20.59 12.15 -20.26
C GLY A 95 -19.83 13.47 -20.39
N LEU A 96 -18.84 13.48 -21.30
CA LEU A 96 -17.96 14.62 -21.72
C LEU A 96 -17.37 14.55 -23.18
N ALA A 97 -18.12 14.85 -24.26
CA ALA A 97 -17.74 14.42 -25.63
C ALA A 97 -16.67 15.26 -26.36
N GLY A 98 -15.68 14.56 -26.93
CA GLY A 98 -14.86 15.01 -28.05
C GLY A 98 -14.18 13.79 -28.72
N ARG A 99 -14.22 13.69 -30.06
CA ARG A 99 -13.43 12.68 -30.77
C ARG A 99 -11.95 13.04 -30.63
N GLY A 100 -11.11 12.10 -30.18
CA GLY A 100 -9.64 12.25 -30.14
C GLY A 100 -9.02 12.67 -28.80
N SER A 101 -9.68 12.47 -27.66
CA SER A 101 -9.04 12.66 -26.35
C SER A 101 -7.95 11.61 -26.09
N SER A 102 -6.73 12.07 -25.86
CA SER A 102 -5.61 11.22 -25.43
C SER A 102 -5.60 11.06 -23.92
N LEU A 103 -5.57 9.82 -23.44
CA LEU A 103 -5.62 9.45 -22.02
C LEU A 103 -4.25 8.96 -21.52
N VAL A 104 -3.96 9.29 -20.26
CA VAL A 104 -2.82 8.77 -19.50
C VAL A 104 -3.33 8.05 -18.26
N LEU A 105 -2.98 6.77 -18.11
CA LEU A 105 -3.33 5.98 -16.94
C LEU A 105 -2.23 6.09 -15.88
N ALA A 106 -2.51 6.69 -14.73
CA ALA A 106 -1.53 6.87 -13.65
C ALA A 106 -1.95 6.15 -12.35
N GLY A 107 -1.10 5.24 -11.87
CA GLY A 107 -1.38 4.40 -10.70
C GLY A 107 -0.17 4.32 -9.78
N LEU A 108 -0.13 5.14 -8.73
CA LEU A 108 0.97 5.19 -7.77
C LEU A 108 1.00 3.97 -6.81
N HIS A 109 -0.10 3.25 -6.72
CA HIS A 109 -0.26 2.02 -5.91
C HIS A 109 -1.17 1.04 -6.67
N ALA A 110 -0.73 0.59 -7.84
CA ALA A 110 -1.44 -0.39 -8.65
C ALA A 110 -1.34 -1.79 -7.99
N CYS A 111 -2.29 -2.08 -7.09
CA CYS A 111 -2.33 -3.32 -6.31
C CYS A 111 -2.63 -4.55 -7.18
N GLY A 112 -1.81 -5.61 -7.06
CA GLY A 112 -2.02 -6.88 -7.74
C GLY A 112 -2.27 -6.71 -9.25
N ASP A 113 -3.32 -7.36 -9.73
CA ASP A 113 -3.68 -7.41 -11.16
C ASP A 113 -4.11 -6.04 -11.73
N LEU A 114 -4.42 -5.03 -10.91
CA LEU A 114 -4.65 -3.66 -11.43
C LEU A 114 -3.42 -3.15 -12.21
N SER A 115 -2.21 -3.48 -11.75
CA SER A 115 -0.97 -3.12 -12.45
C SER A 115 -0.91 -3.74 -13.86
N VAL A 116 -1.39 -4.98 -14.00
CA VAL A 116 -1.42 -5.77 -15.23
C VAL A 116 -2.50 -5.23 -16.17
N THR A 117 -3.70 -4.99 -15.64
CA THR A 117 -4.85 -4.44 -16.35
C THR A 117 -4.52 -3.08 -16.97
N MET A 118 -3.84 -2.19 -16.24
CA MET A 118 -3.40 -0.89 -16.77
C MET A 118 -2.45 -1.04 -17.97
N LEU A 119 -1.47 -1.96 -17.90
CA LEU A 119 -0.53 -2.19 -19.00
C LEU A 119 -1.23 -2.78 -20.24
N LYS A 120 -2.16 -3.74 -20.05
CA LYS A 120 -2.97 -4.28 -21.15
C LYS A 120 -3.92 -3.25 -21.76
N THR A 121 -4.48 -2.34 -20.95
CA THR A 121 -5.33 -1.25 -21.47
C THR A 121 -4.54 -0.30 -22.37
N LEU A 122 -3.26 -0.04 -22.07
CA LEU A 122 -2.39 0.71 -23.00
C LEU A 122 -2.27 0.01 -24.36
N LEU A 123 -2.14 -1.33 -24.40
CA LEU A 123 -2.05 -2.05 -25.67
C LEU A 123 -3.37 -2.02 -26.43
N GLU A 124 -4.48 -2.26 -25.73
CA GLU A 124 -5.76 -2.62 -26.35
C GLU A 124 -6.79 -1.48 -26.45
N CYS A 125 -6.48 -0.26 -26.00
CA CYS A 125 -7.28 0.95 -26.22
C CYS A 125 -6.45 2.02 -26.93
N GLU A 126 -6.95 2.54 -28.06
CA GLU A 126 -6.24 3.54 -28.86
C GLU A 126 -6.16 4.90 -28.15
N GLU A 127 -7.21 5.24 -27.39
CA GLU A 127 -7.33 6.46 -26.60
C GLU A 127 -6.28 6.54 -25.49
N VAL A 128 -5.85 5.40 -24.94
CA VAL A 128 -4.78 5.35 -23.96
C VAL A 128 -3.44 5.46 -24.69
N ARG A 129 -2.78 6.61 -24.48
CA ARG A 129 -1.51 6.96 -25.12
C ARG A 129 -0.30 6.72 -24.23
N ALA A 130 -0.47 6.75 -22.90
CA ALA A 130 0.59 6.43 -21.96
C ALA A 130 0.08 5.81 -20.64
N VAL A 131 0.99 5.13 -19.94
CA VAL A 131 0.79 4.55 -18.61
C VAL A 131 1.96 4.90 -17.69
N ILE A 132 1.66 5.19 -16.42
CA ILE A 132 2.62 5.32 -15.32
C ILE A 132 2.14 4.39 -14.21
N SER A 133 2.77 3.23 -14.06
CA SER A 133 2.34 2.15 -13.17
C SER A 133 3.39 1.85 -12.11
N ILE A 134 3.01 2.01 -10.84
CA ILE A 134 3.83 1.67 -9.67
C ILE A 134 3.11 0.56 -8.91
N GLY A 135 3.63 -0.66 -9.05
CA GLY A 135 3.12 -1.82 -8.32
C GLY A 135 3.40 -1.73 -6.82
N CYS A 136 2.61 -2.42 -6.00
CA CYS A 136 2.84 -2.41 -4.54
C CYS A 136 2.43 -3.70 -3.80
N CYS A 137 1.25 -4.23 -4.09
CA CYS A 137 0.68 -5.41 -3.43
C CYS A 137 0.78 -6.66 -4.32
N TYR A 138 2.01 -7.10 -4.62
CA TYR A 138 2.28 -8.28 -5.44
C TYR A 138 1.71 -9.58 -4.85
N ASN A 139 1.48 -9.66 -3.54
CA ASN A 139 0.76 -10.77 -2.90
C ASN A 139 -0.70 -10.92 -3.37
N LEU A 140 -1.27 -9.90 -4.02
CA LEU A 140 -2.60 -9.93 -4.66
C LEU A 140 -2.52 -10.13 -6.18
N LEU A 141 -1.32 -10.36 -6.73
CA LEU A 141 -1.12 -10.69 -8.13
C LEU A 141 -1.53 -12.15 -8.35
N SER A 142 -2.38 -12.40 -9.34
CA SER A 142 -2.69 -13.76 -9.79
C SER A 142 -1.50 -14.34 -10.53
N GLU A 143 -1.34 -15.66 -10.46
CA GLU A 143 -0.19 -16.38 -10.99
C GLU A 143 -0.66 -17.61 -11.76
N GLU A 144 0.05 -17.94 -12.83
CA GLU A 144 -0.18 -19.13 -13.64
C GLU A 144 0.21 -20.41 -12.88
N GLY A 145 -0.76 -21.30 -12.64
CA GLY A 145 -0.54 -22.49 -11.81
C GLY A 145 -1.74 -23.45 -11.73
N PHE A 146 -1.73 -24.47 -12.60
CA PHE A 146 -2.65 -25.62 -12.70
C PHE A 146 -4.16 -25.33 -12.83
N ALA A 147 -4.69 -25.69 -14.01
CA ALA A 147 -6.11 -25.72 -14.39
C ALA A 147 -6.84 -24.36 -14.52
N ASN A 148 -6.50 -23.58 -15.55
CA ASN A 148 -7.43 -23.22 -16.63
C ASN A 148 -6.81 -22.19 -17.61
N ALA A 149 -6.48 -22.61 -18.83
CA ALA A 149 -5.89 -21.77 -19.90
C ALA A 149 -6.81 -20.67 -20.47
N ARG A 150 -7.89 -20.31 -19.77
CA ARG A 150 -8.84 -19.23 -20.13
C ARG A 150 -8.80 -18.05 -19.17
N ILE A 151 -8.06 -18.14 -18.06
CA ILE A 151 -7.89 -17.04 -17.11
C ILE A 151 -6.60 -16.31 -17.48
N GLN A 152 -6.68 -15.01 -17.76
CA GLN A 152 -5.48 -14.20 -17.94
C GLN A 152 -4.83 -13.93 -16.57
N HIS A 153 -3.69 -14.55 -16.32
CA HIS A 153 -2.94 -14.36 -15.07
C HIS A 153 -2.17 -13.02 -15.03
N GLY A 154 -1.85 -12.57 -13.82
CA GLY A 154 -1.09 -11.35 -13.55
C GLY A 154 0.43 -11.52 -13.56
N PHE A 155 0.92 -12.75 -13.44
CA PHE A 155 2.32 -13.13 -13.64
C PHE A 155 2.41 -14.59 -14.14
N PRO A 156 3.32 -14.90 -15.07
CA PRO A 156 4.15 -13.97 -15.86
C PRO A 156 3.35 -13.28 -16.98
N MET A 157 3.77 -12.06 -17.34
CA MET A 157 3.22 -11.31 -18.47
C MET A 157 3.98 -11.57 -19.78
N SER A 158 5.31 -11.45 -19.73
CA SER A 158 6.21 -11.53 -20.90
C SER A 158 6.37 -12.94 -21.45
N CYS A 159 6.60 -13.04 -22.76
CA CYS A 159 7.03 -14.28 -23.42
C CYS A 159 8.37 -14.77 -22.87
N GLY A 160 9.29 -13.83 -22.58
CA GLY A 160 10.58 -14.12 -21.95
C GLY A 160 10.45 -14.89 -20.63
N VAL A 161 9.69 -14.35 -19.66
CA VAL A 161 9.53 -15.01 -18.34
C VAL A 161 8.64 -16.25 -18.42
N LYS A 162 7.67 -16.31 -19.35
CA LYS A 162 6.92 -17.54 -19.65
C LYS A 162 7.83 -18.67 -20.12
N SER A 163 8.80 -18.38 -21.00
CA SER A 163 9.67 -19.40 -21.58
C SER A 163 10.53 -20.16 -20.55
N VAL A 164 10.84 -19.53 -19.41
CA VAL A 164 11.60 -20.14 -18.31
C VAL A 164 10.73 -20.87 -17.28
N ASN A 165 9.40 -20.93 -17.48
CA ASN A 165 8.42 -21.61 -16.61
C ASN A 165 8.55 -21.23 -15.11
N LEU A 166 8.83 -19.96 -14.82
CA LEU A 166 9.09 -19.48 -13.47
C LEU A 166 7.78 -19.18 -12.71
N SER A 167 7.58 -19.87 -11.58
CA SER A 167 6.52 -19.57 -10.62
C SER A 167 7.12 -18.95 -9.35
N LEU A 168 6.52 -17.87 -8.85
CA LEU A 168 6.93 -17.21 -7.61
C LEU A 168 6.33 -17.94 -6.40
N GLY A 169 5.06 -18.35 -6.52
CA GLY A 169 4.27 -18.84 -5.39
C GLY A 169 3.94 -17.73 -4.38
N LYS A 170 2.98 -18.01 -3.48
CA LYS A 170 2.48 -17.04 -2.52
C LYS A 170 3.59 -16.40 -1.67
N SER A 171 4.54 -17.21 -1.18
CA SER A 171 5.61 -16.74 -0.29
C SER A 171 6.52 -15.71 -0.95
N SER A 172 6.88 -15.91 -2.22
CA SER A 172 7.74 -14.97 -2.95
C SER A 172 6.99 -13.69 -3.32
N ARG A 173 5.69 -13.78 -3.63
CA ARG A 173 4.83 -12.60 -3.84
C ARG A 173 4.61 -11.80 -2.55
N ASP A 174 4.44 -12.46 -1.40
CA ASP A 174 4.45 -11.84 -0.07
C ASP A 174 5.81 -11.20 0.28
N LEU A 175 6.89 -11.72 -0.29
CA LEU A 175 8.26 -11.26 -0.04
C LEU A 175 8.65 -10.06 -0.91
N ALA A 176 8.24 -10.04 -2.19
CA ALA A 176 8.27 -8.86 -3.04
C ALA A 176 7.48 -7.68 -2.41
N CYS A 177 6.46 -7.98 -1.59
CA CYS A 177 5.74 -6.97 -0.79
C CYS A 177 6.52 -6.41 0.41
N GLN A 178 7.73 -6.87 0.71
CA GLN A 178 8.63 -6.25 1.69
C GLN A 178 9.49 -5.14 1.08
N SER A 179 10.11 -4.32 1.93
CA SER A 179 11.14 -3.36 1.53
C SER A 179 12.18 -3.25 2.63
N ALA A 180 13.46 -3.33 2.24
CA ALA A 180 14.60 -3.23 3.14
C ALA A 180 14.79 -1.79 3.67
N GLU A 181 14.49 -0.76 2.88
CA GLU A 181 14.76 0.64 3.24
C GLU A 181 13.98 1.12 4.47
N ARG A 182 12.82 0.50 4.76
CA ARG A 182 12.09 0.71 6.03
C ARG A 182 12.85 0.30 7.29
N TRP A 183 14.01 -0.34 7.16
CA TRP A 183 14.84 -0.82 8.25
C TRP A 183 16.12 -0.01 8.43
N LYS A 184 16.56 0.71 7.39
CA LYS A 184 17.67 1.67 7.47
C LYS A 184 17.36 2.81 8.45
N SER A 185 16.09 3.20 8.55
CA SER A 185 15.56 4.16 9.53
C SER A 185 15.11 3.52 10.85
N LEU A 186 15.42 2.25 11.11
CA LEU A 186 14.94 1.52 12.29
C LEU A 186 16.05 1.29 13.33
N GLY A 187 15.90 1.90 14.50
CA GLY A 187 16.78 1.69 15.64
C GLY A 187 16.83 0.23 16.11
N LYS A 188 17.99 -0.17 16.69
CA LYS A 188 18.33 -1.53 17.11
C LYS A 188 17.22 -2.23 17.88
N ASP A 189 16.71 -1.60 18.94
CA ASP A 189 15.72 -2.21 19.85
C ASP A 189 14.38 -2.45 19.16
N ALA A 190 13.99 -1.50 18.30
CA ALA A 190 12.79 -1.58 17.48
C ALA A 190 12.90 -2.64 16.37
N GLY A 191 14.13 -3.02 15.98
CA GLY A 191 14.46 -4.17 15.14
C GLY A 191 14.36 -5.50 15.90
N LEU A 192 15.04 -5.61 17.06
CA LEU A 192 14.99 -6.80 17.93
C LEU A 192 13.56 -7.16 18.33
N HIS A 193 12.74 -6.16 18.68
CA HIS A 193 11.32 -6.36 19.00
C HIS A 193 10.50 -6.93 17.81
N ASN A 194 10.85 -6.59 16.55
CA ASN A 194 10.20 -7.21 15.39
C ASN A 194 10.61 -8.68 15.22
N PHE A 195 11.85 -9.06 15.56
CA PHE A 195 12.29 -10.46 15.51
C PHE A 195 11.56 -11.28 16.56
N GLU A 196 11.36 -10.75 17.76
CA GLU A 196 10.57 -11.40 18.81
C GLU A 196 9.10 -11.59 18.42
N LEU A 197 8.44 -10.58 17.85
CA LEU A 197 7.08 -10.74 17.28
C LEU A 197 7.02 -11.79 16.16
N HIS A 198 8.08 -11.94 15.37
CA HIS A 198 8.19 -12.99 14.35
C HIS A 198 8.41 -14.37 14.98
N ALA A 199 9.19 -14.48 16.06
CA ALA A 199 9.32 -15.71 16.83
C ALA A 199 7.98 -16.14 17.45
N PHE A 200 7.24 -15.22 18.08
CA PHE A 200 5.90 -15.51 18.60
C PHE A 200 4.93 -15.94 17.49
N ARG A 201 4.97 -15.32 16.30
CA ARG A 201 4.14 -15.76 15.17
C ARG A 201 4.51 -17.14 14.64
N ALA A 202 5.79 -17.53 14.68
CA ALA A 202 6.27 -18.85 14.29
C ALA A 202 5.85 -19.92 15.32
N ALA A 203 6.12 -19.69 16.61
CA ALA A 203 5.67 -20.57 17.69
C ALA A 203 4.14 -20.71 17.74
N PHE A 204 3.39 -19.63 17.48
CA PHE A 204 1.93 -19.69 17.35
C PHE A 204 1.48 -20.54 16.16
N GLN A 205 2.25 -20.64 15.07
CA GLN A 205 1.93 -21.57 13.98
C GLN A 205 2.07 -23.03 14.42
N MET A 206 3.00 -23.34 15.33
CA MET A 206 3.12 -24.68 15.93
C MET A 206 1.97 -24.98 16.88
N VAL A 207 1.48 -24.00 17.65
CA VAL A 207 0.24 -24.12 18.44
C VAL A 207 -0.93 -24.49 17.53
N LEU A 208 -1.15 -23.73 16.46
CA LEU A 208 -2.22 -24.01 15.50
C LEU A 208 -2.08 -25.40 14.88
N HIS A 209 -0.90 -25.76 14.37
CA HIS A 209 -0.68 -27.05 13.74
C HIS A 209 -0.92 -28.24 14.69
N LYS A 210 -0.59 -28.09 15.98
CA LYS A 210 -0.70 -29.16 16.98
C LYS A 210 -2.11 -29.30 17.59
N TYR A 211 -2.81 -28.19 17.80
CA TYR A 211 -4.08 -28.16 18.55
C TYR A 211 -5.30 -27.79 17.70
N PHE A 212 -5.10 -27.22 16.51
CA PHE A 212 -6.15 -26.75 15.60
C PHE A 212 -5.80 -27.11 14.14
N PRO A 213 -5.56 -28.38 13.79
CA PRO A 213 -5.11 -28.80 12.46
C PRO A 213 -6.10 -28.48 11.33
N GLU A 214 -7.38 -28.25 11.65
CA GLU A 214 -8.40 -27.75 10.73
C GLU A 214 -8.17 -26.30 10.28
N VAL A 215 -7.40 -25.53 11.06
CA VAL A 215 -6.98 -24.17 10.72
C VAL A 215 -5.78 -24.26 9.78
N GLY A 216 -6.05 -24.05 8.49
CA GLY A 216 -5.10 -24.23 7.40
C GLY A 216 -3.73 -23.52 7.57
N ILE A 217 -2.77 -23.95 6.74
CA ILE A 217 -1.31 -23.87 6.92
C ILE A 217 -0.72 -22.51 7.35
N SER A 218 -1.40 -21.37 7.12
CA SER A 218 -1.02 -20.08 7.71
C SER A 218 -2.18 -19.07 7.71
N PRO A 219 -3.00 -18.99 8.77
CA PRO A 219 -4.12 -18.05 8.81
C PRO A 219 -3.64 -16.62 9.07
N SER A 220 -4.43 -15.66 8.61
CA SER A 220 -4.21 -14.23 8.87
C SER A 220 -4.81 -13.82 10.21
N ILE A 221 -3.95 -13.51 11.19
CA ILE A 221 -4.34 -12.89 12.47
C ILE A 221 -4.19 -11.36 12.47
N GLY A 222 -4.03 -10.77 11.26
CA GLY A 222 -3.75 -9.35 11.09
C GLY A 222 -2.43 -8.91 11.75
N ARG A 223 -2.30 -7.60 12.01
CA ARG A 223 -1.12 -7.02 12.66
C ARG A 223 -1.30 -7.03 14.18
N GLN A 224 -0.60 -7.91 14.88
CA GLN A 224 -0.42 -7.87 16.33
C GLN A 224 0.63 -6.81 16.71
N GLY A 225 0.50 -6.14 17.87
CA GLY A 225 1.46 -5.18 18.45
C GLY A 225 1.68 -3.83 17.71
N LYS A 226 1.52 -3.77 16.38
CA LYS A 226 1.87 -2.58 15.58
C LYS A 226 0.99 -1.34 15.83
N ALA A 227 -0.25 -1.51 16.28
CA ALA A 227 -1.15 -0.39 16.56
C ALA A 227 -0.65 0.42 17.78
N LEU A 228 -0.32 -0.28 18.87
CA LEU A 228 0.27 0.31 20.05
C LEU A 228 1.64 0.94 19.77
N ARG A 229 2.53 0.24 19.04
CA ARG A 229 3.85 0.78 18.66
C ARG A 229 3.75 2.14 17.94
N ARG A 230 2.76 2.31 17.05
CA ARG A 230 2.46 3.61 16.42
C ARG A 230 1.98 4.66 17.43
N LYS A 231 1.20 4.26 18.44
CA LYS A 231 0.72 5.14 19.52
C LYS A 231 1.87 5.59 20.45
N GLN A 232 2.81 4.69 20.75
CA GLN A 232 4.02 4.98 21.54
C GLN A 232 5.00 5.87 20.78
N GLN A 233 5.32 5.53 19.52
CA GLN A 233 6.25 6.32 18.72
C GLN A 233 5.74 7.75 18.50
N ARG A 234 4.42 7.95 18.37
CA ARG A 234 3.79 9.28 18.39
C ARG A 234 3.88 10.00 19.74
N LYS A 235 3.87 9.28 20.86
CA LYS A 235 4.09 9.87 22.19
C LYS A 235 5.54 10.32 22.35
N ILE A 236 6.50 9.49 21.94
CA ILE A 236 7.95 9.78 22.01
C ILE A 236 8.28 11.01 21.17
N ILE A 237 7.89 11.02 19.89
CA ILE A 237 8.06 12.20 19.01
C ILE A 237 7.39 13.44 19.61
N LYS A 238 6.21 13.31 20.23
CA LYS A 238 5.53 14.45 20.86
C LYS A 238 6.27 14.95 22.11
N SER A 239 6.91 14.09 22.89
CA SER A 239 7.75 14.50 24.03
C SER A 239 9.10 15.07 23.61
N GLU A 240 9.68 14.59 22.51
CA GLU A 240 10.95 15.11 21.96
C GLU A 240 10.75 16.53 21.41
N LEU A 241 9.69 16.76 20.62
CA LEU A 241 9.33 18.10 20.14
C LEU A 241 9.08 19.10 21.29
N GLN A 242 8.45 18.64 22.38
CA GLN A 242 8.22 19.48 23.58
C GLN A 242 9.50 19.75 24.38
N ALA A 243 10.56 18.94 24.21
CA ALA A 243 11.87 19.20 24.82
C ALA A 243 12.70 20.18 23.97
N GLU A 244 12.65 20.06 22.63
CA GLU A 244 13.33 20.99 21.72
C GLU A 244 12.76 22.42 21.82
N GLU A 245 11.43 22.58 21.92
CA GLU A 245 10.78 23.89 22.19
C GLU A 245 11.27 24.55 23.49
N SER A 246 11.70 23.78 24.49
CA SER A 246 12.20 24.31 25.77
C SER A 246 13.66 24.78 25.75
N THR A 247 14.37 24.58 24.63
CA THR A 247 15.83 24.88 24.53
C THR A 247 16.12 26.14 23.70
N TYR A 248 15.13 26.68 22.98
CA TYR A 248 15.26 27.87 22.12
C TYR A 248 14.23 28.95 22.48
N SER A 249 14.28 29.46 23.71
CA SER A 249 13.36 30.52 24.19
C SER A 249 14.09 31.67 24.89
N ASP A 250 15.08 32.28 24.21
CA ASP A 250 15.68 33.56 24.63
C ASP A 250 16.32 34.33 23.45
N LEU A 251 15.50 34.83 22.52
CA LEU A 251 15.79 35.98 21.65
C LEU A 251 14.50 36.43 20.95
N PRO A 252 14.12 37.73 20.98
CA PRO A 252 12.80 38.17 20.54
C PRO A 252 12.77 38.55 19.05
N GLN A 253 11.93 37.89 18.24
CA GLN A 253 11.54 38.46 16.94
C GLN A 253 10.16 38.03 16.42
N MET A 254 9.42 39.07 16.00
CA MET A 254 8.20 39.16 15.16
C MET A 254 7.35 37.90 14.89
N ALA A 255 6.10 37.97 15.34
CA ALA A 255 5.05 37.03 14.96
C ALA A 255 4.69 37.08 13.46
N CYS A 256 4.63 35.91 12.84
CA CYS A 256 3.92 35.67 11.58
C CYS A 256 3.01 34.44 11.77
N ASN A 257 1.74 34.68 12.10
CA ASN A 257 0.79 33.62 12.42
C ASN A 257 0.31 32.89 11.15
N MET A 258 0.72 31.63 10.99
CA MET A 258 0.00 30.63 10.20
C MET A 258 0.02 29.26 10.89
N GLU A 259 -0.71 29.13 11.99
CA GLU A 259 -1.20 27.82 12.45
C GLU A 259 -2.53 27.51 11.74
N GLU A 260 -2.58 26.48 10.90
CA GLU A 260 -3.85 25.91 10.43
C GLU A 260 -4.00 24.48 10.97
N ALA A 261 -5.00 24.30 11.83
CA ALA A 261 -5.16 23.09 12.64
C ALA A 261 -5.53 21.85 11.80
N CYS A 262 -4.79 20.76 11.99
CA CYS A 262 -5.17 19.43 11.50
C CYS A 262 -5.65 18.51 12.63
N SER A 263 -6.72 18.93 13.32
CA SER A 263 -7.43 18.10 14.29
C SER A 263 -8.31 17.06 13.58
N VAL A 264 -7.77 15.87 13.33
CA VAL A 264 -8.55 14.73 12.80
C VAL A 264 -9.05 13.87 13.97
N THR A 265 -10.33 14.02 14.30
CA THR A 265 -11.08 13.12 15.17
C THR A 265 -11.39 11.79 14.48
N HIS A 266 -11.49 10.71 15.27
CA HIS A 266 -11.70 9.35 14.78
C HIS A 266 -13.18 8.98 14.58
N SER A 267 -13.47 8.29 13.48
CA SER A 267 -14.48 7.21 13.36
C SER A 267 -14.33 6.53 11.98
N GLY A 268 -14.56 5.24 11.78
CA GLY A 268 -14.75 4.11 12.70
C GLY A 268 -14.88 2.81 11.88
N GLU A 269 -14.40 1.67 12.39
CA GLU A 269 -14.72 0.34 11.86
C GLU A 269 -15.65 -0.36 12.86
N SER A 270 -16.77 -0.89 12.38
CA SER A 270 -17.90 -1.35 13.21
C SER A 270 -17.80 -2.82 13.61
N GLU A 271 -18.06 -3.05 14.91
CA GLU A 271 -18.84 -4.15 15.49
C GLU A 271 -18.48 -5.62 15.15
N ALA A 272 -17.90 -6.28 16.15
CA ALA A 272 -18.25 -7.66 16.50
C ALA A 272 -18.02 -7.89 18.01
N GLY A 273 -19.06 -8.31 18.73
CA GLY A 273 -19.02 -9.08 19.99
C GLY A 273 -18.37 -8.45 21.25
N ASN A 274 -19.19 -8.24 22.29
CA ASN A 274 -18.73 -7.84 23.63
C ASN A 274 -17.70 -8.82 24.24
N THR A 275 -16.42 -8.45 24.23
CA THR A 275 -15.33 -9.06 25.01
C THR A 275 -14.33 -7.97 25.46
N SER A 276 -14.80 -7.04 26.30
CA SER A 276 -14.10 -5.78 26.61
C SER A 276 -12.89 -5.88 27.54
N GLY A 277 -12.69 -7.00 28.27
CA GLY A 277 -11.58 -7.15 29.22
C GLY A 277 -10.21 -7.39 28.56
N VAL A 278 -10.09 -8.47 27.78
CA VAL A 278 -8.79 -9.01 27.31
C VAL A 278 -8.07 -8.08 26.32
N ARG A 279 -8.81 -7.22 25.61
CA ARG A 279 -8.26 -6.37 24.54
C ARG A 279 -7.40 -5.21 25.05
N SER A 280 -7.55 -4.82 26.33
CA SER A 280 -6.82 -3.71 26.93
C SER A 280 -5.42 -4.11 27.43
N ASP A 281 -5.29 -5.28 28.06
CA ASP A 281 -4.04 -5.68 28.75
C ASP A 281 -2.91 -6.03 27.78
N VAL A 282 -3.23 -6.63 26.63
CA VAL A 282 -2.25 -6.93 25.58
C VAL A 282 -1.60 -5.63 25.05
N ASP A 283 -2.39 -4.56 24.93
CA ASP A 283 -1.91 -3.23 24.52
C ASP A 283 -1.20 -2.46 25.65
N ALA A 284 -1.27 -2.88 26.92
CA ALA A 284 -0.46 -2.29 27.98
C ALA A 284 0.98 -2.84 27.97
N LEU A 285 1.12 -4.17 27.84
CA LEU A 285 2.38 -4.89 28.09
C LEU A 285 3.48 -4.64 27.05
N PHE A 286 3.12 -4.45 25.77
CA PHE A 286 4.05 -4.01 24.73
C PHE A 286 4.63 -2.59 24.99
N THR A 287 4.24 -1.90 26.07
CA THR A 287 4.87 -0.65 26.53
C THR A 287 6.04 -0.88 27.50
N GLN A 288 6.03 -1.96 28.28
CA GLN A 288 7.10 -2.24 29.25
C GLN A 288 8.41 -2.70 28.59
N MET A 289 8.34 -3.28 27.38
CA MET A 289 9.50 -3.78 26.64
C MET A 289 10.52 -2.68 26.28
N SER A 290 10.10 -1.42 26.19
CA SER A 290 10.96 -0.30 25.78
C SER A 290 11.69 0.39 26.95
N LEU A 291 11.47 -0.05 28.19
CA LEU A 291 11.95 0.62 29.41
C LEU A 291 13.04 -0.15 30.18
N HIS A 292 13.38 -1.38 29.78
CA HIS A 292 14.34 -2.24 30.49
C HIS A 292 15.60 -2.55 29.66
N THR A 293 16.52 -1.59 29.63
CA THR A 293 17.94 -1.79 29.25
C THR A 293 18.85 -1.91 30.49
N GLY A 294 18.36 -2.55 31.55
CA GLY A 294 19.05 -2.68 32.84
C GLY A 294 19.18 -4.13 33.32
N SER A 295 20.43 -4.60 33.43
CA SER A 295 20.93 -5.74 34.22
C SER A 295 19.86 -6.69 34.80
N THR A 296 19.30 -7.57 33.97
CA THR A 296 18.35 -8.60 34.42
C THR A 296 18.91 -10.01 34.19
N CYS A 297 18.72 -10.90 35.16
CA CYS A 297 19.16 -12.30 35.08
C CYS A 297 18.46 -13.05 33.92
N GLU A 298 19.21 -13.91 33.21
CA GLU A 298 18.72 -14.67 32.04
C GLU A 298 17.45 -15.46 32.35
N ARG A 299 17.37 -16.07 33.54
CA ARG A 299 16.19 -16.84 33.99
C ARG A 299 14.94 -15.97 34.07
N THR A 300 15.07 -14.72 34.54
CA THR A 300 13.96 -13.75 34.60
C THR A 300 13.50 -13.34 33.21
N MET A 301 14.43 -13.21 32.25
CA MET A 301 14.12 -12.88 30.86
C MET A 301 13.39 -14.01 30.12
N SER A 302 13.76 -15.28 30.30
CA SER A 302 13.01 -16.42 29.72
C SER A 302 11.56 -16.48 30.23
N THR A 303 11.34 -16.33 31.55
CA THR A 303 9.98 -16.28 32.12
C THR A 303 9.15 -15.10 31.58
N TYR A 304 9.77 -13.93 31.39
CA TYR A 304 9.10 -12.76 30.81
C TYR A 304 8.67 -13.00 29.36
N LYS A 305 9.57 -13.52 28.52
CA LYS A 305 9.29 -13.85 27.11
C LYS A 305 8.18 -14.88 26.95
N TYR A 306 8.17 -15.90 27.80
CA TYR A 306 7.08 -16.88 27.85
C TYR A 306 5.72 -16.22 28.10
N SER A 307 5.60 -15.29 29.07
CA SER A 307 4.32 -14.60 29.35
C SER A 307 3.85 -13.73 28.18
N LEU A 308 4.77 -13.12 27.42
CA LEU A 308 4.43 -12.38 26.21
C LEU A 308 3.97 -13.31 25.07
N PHE A 309 4.64 -14.46 24.90
CA PHE A 309 4.25 -15.47 23.92
C PHE A 309 2.84 -16.02 24.18
N GLU A 310 2.53 -16.38 25.44
CA GLU A 310 1.23 -16.91 25.83
C GLU A 310 0.10 -15.92 25.48
N LYS A 311 0.28 -14.64 25.82
CA LYS A 311 -0.67 -13.56 25.49
C LYS A 311 -0.79 -13.29 24.00
N PHE A 312 0.31 -13.43 23.25
CA PHE A 312 0.29 -13.38 21.78
C PHE A 312 -0.58 -14.52 21.22
N CYS A 313 -0.46 -15.73 21.76
CA CYS A 313 -1.28 -16.87 21.35
C CYS A 313 -2.75 -16.69 21.69
N GLN A 314 -3.08 -16.29 22.92
CA GLN A 314 -4.46 -15.99 23.34
C GLN A 314 -5.10 -14.96 22.38
N SER A 315 -4.41 -13.84 22.11
CA SER A 315 -4.88 -12.84 21.15
C SER A 315 -4.99 -13.39 19.72
N GLY A 316 -4.08 -14.27 19.31
CA GLY A 316 -4.10 -14.96 18.02
C GLY A 316 -5.33 -15.86 17.86
N LEU A 317 -5.63 -16.69 18.85
CA LEU A 317 -6.81 -17.58 18.88
C LEU A 317 -8.11 -16.77 18.84
N CYS A 318 -8.24 -15.73 19.68
CA CYS A 318 -9.43 -14.86 19.68
C CYS A 318 -9.69 -14.21 18.32
N ARG A 319 -8.65 -13.79 17.59
CA ARG A 319 -8.78 -13.22 16.23
C ARG A 319 -9.19 -14.25 15.16
N LEU A 320 -9.04 -15.54 15.44
CA LEU A 320 -9.50 -16.64 14.59
C LEU A 320 -10.88 -17.18 15.03
N GLY A 321 -11.50 -16.59 16.06
CA GLY A 321 -12.74 -17.11 16.65
C GLY A 321 -12.55 -18.38 17.49
N LEU A 322 -11.30 -18.79 17.74
CA LEU A 322 -10.95 -20.00 18.48
C LEU A 322 -10.91 -19.72 19.98
N LYS A 323 -11.40 -20.67 20.78
CA LYS A 323 -11.26 -20.64 22.23
C LYS A 323 -9.99 -21.42 22.64
N PRO A 324 -9.16 -20.91 23.56
CA PRO A 324 -8.13 -21.73 24.19
C PRO A 324 -8.81 -22.88 24.96
N SER A 325 -8.28 -24.11 24.82
CA SER A 325 -8.51 -25.17 25.82
C SER A 325 -7.43 -25.07 26.90
N ASP A 326 -7.75 -25.50 28.11
CA ASP A 326 -6.79 -25.59 29.22
C ASP A 326 -5.66 -26.62 28.93
N ASP A 327 -5.89 -27.53 27.97
CA ASP A 327 -4.92 -28.55 27.53
C ASP A 327 -3.78 -28.01 26.63
N ILE A 328 -3.84 -26.73 26.23
CA ILE A 328 -2.84 -26.15 25.32
C ILE A 328 -1.54 -25.87 26.08
N ASN A 329 -0.54 -26.73 25.86
CA ASN A 329 0.78 -26.61 26.47
C ASN A 329 1.64 -25.55 25.76
N PHE A 330 1.29 -24.27 25.96
CA PHE A 330 2.08 -23.13 25.47
C PHE A 330 3.53 -23.17 25.97
N HIS A 331 3.75 -23.58 27.22
CA HIS A 331 5.09 -23.61 27.82
C HIS A 331 6.03 -24.64 27.16
N GLY A 332 5.50 -25.81 26.79
CA GLY A 332 6.22 -26.83 26.05
C GLY A 332 6.64 -26.33 24.66
N ILE A 333 5.71 -25.71 23.91
CA ILE A 333 6.01 -25.14 22.60
C ILE A 333 7.02 -23.98 22.71
N TRP A 334 6.90 -23.11 23.73
CA TRP A 334 7.88 -22.04 23.93
C TRP A 334 9.28 -22.59 24.21
N LYS A 335 9.41 -23.59 25.08
CA LYS A 335 10.71 -24.26 25.36
C LYS A 335 11.34 -24.88 24.11
N GLU A 336 10.53 -25.40 23.19
CA GLU A 336 11.01 -25.94 21.92
C GLU A 336 11.52 -24.84 20.98
N VAL A 337 10.86 -23.67 20.95
CA VAL A 337 11.19 -22.56 20.03
C VAL A 337 12.25 -21.59 20.58
N GLU A 338 12.32 -21.39 21.90
CA GLU A 338 13.20 -20.43 22.56
C GLU A 338 14.68 -20.49 22.10
N PRO A 339 15.31 -21.68 21.94
CA PRO A 339 16.67 -21.80 21.40
C PRO A 339 16.86 -21.25 19.98
N TYR A 340 15.80 -21.24 19.17
CA TYR A 340 15.84 -20.85 17.76
C TYR A 340 15.43 -19.38 17.52
N VAL A 341 15.02 -18.65 18.56
CA VAL A 341 14.59 -17.24 18.46
C VAL A 341 15.66 -16.34 17.82
N SER A 342 16.94 -16.62 18.08
CA SER A 342 18.08 -15.92 17.49
C SER A 342 18.15 -16.06 15.96
N LEU A 343 17.77 -17.21 15.41
CA LEU A 343 17.77 -17.47 13.96
C LEU A 343 16.76 -16.59 13.21
N ILE A 344 15.74 -16.07 13.88
CA ILE A 344 14.76 -15.16 13.26
C ILE A 344 15.46 -13.93 12.67
N GLY A 345 16.52 -13.42 13.29
CA GLY A 345 17.31 -12.31 12.72
C GLY A 345 17.95 -12.67 11.37
N ILE A 346 18.43 -13.92 11.22
CA ILE A 346 19.05 -14.43 9.99
C ILE A 346 17.98 -14.61 8.90
N TYR A 347 16.90 -15.34 9.19
CA TYR A 347 15.77 -15.50 8.27
C TYR A 347 15.16 -14.15 7.88
N TRP A 348 15.10 -13.20 8.80
CA TRP A 348 14.61 -11.87 8.53
C TRP A 348 15.56 -11.10 7.59
N SER A 349 16.88 -11.19 7.79
CA SER A 349 17.88 -10.56 6.93
C SER A 349 17.85 -11.15 5.51
N LEU A 350 17.70 -12.47 5.37
CA LEU A 350 17.47 -13.12 4.08
C LEU A 350 16.20 -12.59 3.40
N ARG A 351 15.10 -12.44 4.15
CA ARG A 351 13.86 -11.85 3.63
C ARG A 351 14.05 -10.40 3.15
N ALA A 352 14.87 -9.61 3.85
CA ALA A 352 15.20 -8.25 3.44
C ALA A 352 16.01 -8.20 2.13
N ALA A 353 16.95 -9.14 1.94
CA ALA A 353 17.76 -9.25 0.72
C ALA A 353 16.95 -9.77 -0.49
N PHE A 354 16.11 -10.79 -0.31
CA PHE A 354 15.33 -11.38 -1.40
C PHE A 354 14.12 -10.53 -1.84
N GLY A 355 13.55 -9.70 -0.95
CA GLY A 355 12.39 -8.86 -1.28
C GLY A 355 12.58 -7.97 -2.53
N PRO A 356 13.64 -7.14 -2.58
CA PRO A 356 13.95 -6.33 -3.75
C PRO A 356 14.21 -7.15 -5.01
N LEU A 357 14.92 -8.28 -4.92
CA LEU A 357 15.19 -9.16 -6.07
C LEU A 357 13.88 -9.69 -6.68
N LEU A 358 12.95 -10.13 -5.84
CA LEU A 358 11.65 -10.65 -6.27
C LEU A 358 10.75 -9.53 -6.82
N GLU A 359 10.79 -8.33 -6.25
CA GLU A 359 10.12 -7.17 -6.85
C GLU A 359 10.70 -6.83 -8.23
N THR A 360 12.03 -6.74 -8.36
CA THR A 360 12.72 -6.46 -9.63
C THR A 360 12.35 -7.49 -10.70
N LEU A 361 12.27 -8.78 -10.36
CA LEU A 361 11.83 -9.83 -11.29
C LEU A 361 10.43 -9.55 -11.88
N ILE A 362 9.45 -9.17 -11.04
CA ILE A 362 8.08 -8.86 -11.50
C ILE A 362 8.04 -7.51 -12.25
N LEU A 363 8.94 -6.58 -11.96
CA LEU A 363 9.06 -5.32 -12.71
C LEU A 363 9.71 -5.54 -14.09
N LEU A 364 10.73 -6.40 -14.17
CA LEU A 364 11.36 -6.79 -15.43
C LEU A 364 10.40 -7.58 -16.33
N ASP A 365 9.59 -8.50 -15.78
CA ASP A 365 8.52 -9.18 -16.53
C ASP A 365 7.56 -8.19 -17.21
N ARG A 366 7.15 -7.14 -16.50
CA ARG A 366 6.29 -6.08 -17.04
C ARG A 366 6.99 -5.22 -18.10
N LEU A 367 8.27 -4.89 -17.89
CA LEU A 367 9.05 -4.13 -18.86
C LEU A 367 9.25 -4.93 -20.14
N LEU A 368 9.64 -6.20 -20.03
CA LEU A 368 9.81 -7.11 -21.16
C LEU A 368 8.50 -7.28 -21.94
N PHE A 369 7.36 -7.46 -21.25
CA PHE A 369 6.04 -7.55 -21.91
C PHE A 369 5.72 -6.31 -22.79
N LEU A 370 6.15 -5.11 -22.38
CA LEU A 370 5.97 -3.88 -23.15
C LEU A 370 6.99 -3.75 -24.28
N GLN A 371 8.25 -4.15 -24.04
CA GLN A 371 9.32 -4.14 -25.05
C GLN A 371 9.12 -5.21 -26.14
N GLU A 372 8.46 -6.32 -25.82
CA GLU A 372 8.02 -7.36 -26.76
C GLU A 372 7.03 -6.84 -27.82
N GLN A 373 6.44 -5.65 -27.64
CA GLN A 373 5.60 -4.99 -28.64
C GLN A 373 6.41 -4.24 -29.73
N GLY A 374 7.75 -4.22 -29.62
CA GLY A 374 8.63 -3.54 -30.56
C GLY A 374 8.43 -2.02 -30.59
N ASP A 375 8.69 -1.41 -31.75
CA ASP A 375 8.69 0.05 -31.95
C ASP A 375 7.29 0.71 -31.79
N VAL A 376 6.24 -0.07 -31.48
CA VAL A 376 4.89 0.42 -31.16
C VAL A 376 4.86 1.13 -29.80
N LEU A 377 5.83 0.88 -28.92
CA LEU A 377 5.89 1.47 -27.57
C LEU A 377 7.30 1.87 -27.14
N GLU A 378 7.44 3.11 -26.69
CA GLU A 378 8.56 3.48 -25.82
C GLU A 378 8.22 3.06 -24.38
N SER A 379 9.07 2.25 -23.76
CA SER A 379 8.88 1.80 -22.36
C SER A 379 10.17 1.83 -21.55
N VAL A 380 10.06 2.20 -20.28
CA VAL A 380 11.18 2.38 -19.35
C VAL A 380 10.77 2.03 -17.91
N MET A 381 11.75 1.58 -17.14
CA MET A 381 11.62 1.32 -15.69
C MET A 381 12.51 2.32 -14.94
N LEU A 382 11.92 3.20 -14.11
CA LEU A 382 12.64 4.28 -13.42
C LEU A 382 12.32 4.34 -11.92
N PRO A 383 13.33 4.49 -11.03
CA PRO A 383 13.10 4.86 -9.64
C PRO A 383 12.72 6.35 -9.55
N ILE A 384 11.46 6.66 -9.30
CA ILE A 384 10.93 8.04 -9.28
C ILE A 384 10.77 8.64 -7.87
N PHE A 385 10.90 7.82 -6.83
CA PHE A 385 10.80 8.27 -5.43
C PHE A 385 12.02 7.85 -4.60
N ASP A 386 12.27 8.59 -3.52
CA ASP A 386 13.14 8.12 -2.43
C ASP A 386 12.48 6.88 -1.78
N PRO A 387 13.15 5.70 -1.77
CA PRO A 387 12.58 4.49 -1.19
C PRO A 387 12.47 4.52 0.34
N ALA A 388 13.12 5.46 1.03
CA ALA A 388 12.87 5.73 2.45
C ALA A 388 11.49 6.38 2.68
N ILE A 389 11.03 7.22 1.73
CA ILE A 389 9.73 7.91 1.77
C ILE A 389 8.64 7.01 1.18
N SER A 390 8.81 6.57 -0.07
CA SER A 390 7.94 5.60 -0.75
C SER A 390 8.72 4.34 -1.12
N PRO A 391 8.73 3.33 -0.24
CA PRO A 391 9.32 2.00 -0.48
C PRO A 391 8.94 1.29 -1.79
N ARG A 392 7.86 1.72 -2.44
CA ARG A 392 7.53 1.39 -3.82
C ARG A 392 7.84 2.63 -4.66
N ASN A 393 9.06 2.68 -5.17
CA ASN A 393 9.59 3.84 -5.87
C ASN A 393 9.82 3.61 -7.37
N VAL A 394 9.83 2.37 -7.85
CA VAL A 394 10.06 2.07 -9.27
C VAL A 394 8.74 2.13 -10.04
N ALA A 395 8.69 2.99 -11.05
CA ALA A 395 7.61 3.11 -12.01
C ALA A 395 7.96 2.38 -13.30
N ILE A 396 7.00 1.62 -13.83
CA ILE A 396 6.95 1.24 -15.25
C ILE A 396 6.21 2.35 -15.97
N ILE A 397 6.90 3.01 -16.91
CA ILE A 397 6.36 4.07 -17.75
C ILE A 397 6.38 3.57 -19.19
N ALA A 398 5.28 3.67 -19.90
CA ALA A 398 5.25 3.40 -21.33
C ALA A 398 4.32 4.36 -22.07
N LYS A 399 4.67 4.69 -23.31
CA LYS A 399 3.87 5.54 -24.21
C LYS A 399 3.91 5.01 -25.64
N LYS A 400 2.83 5.24 -26.37
CA LYS A 400 2.79 5.08 -27.82
C LYS A 400 3.52 6.28 -28.45
N PRO A 401 4.44 6.09 -29.40
CA PRO A 401 5.01 7.19 -30.17
C PRO A 401 3.91 7.99 -30.86
N ASP A 402 4.09 9.31 -30.95
CA ASP A 402 3.19 10.14 -31.73
C ASP A 402 3.39 9.86 -33.23
N ALA A 403 2.30 9.77 -33.97
CA ALA A 403 2.26 9.31 -35.37
C ALA A 403 2.84 10.32 -36.38
N GLY A 404 3.86 11.09 -35.96
CA GLY A 404 4.29 12.32 -36.62
C GLY A 404 5.76 12.71 -36.44
N ILE A 405 6.65 11.82 -35.98
CA ILE A 405 8.08 11.86 -36.39
C ILE A 405 8.53 10.43 -36.73
N SER A 406 8.24 10.01 -37.95
CA SER A 406 9.11 9.03 -38.61
C SER A 406 10.44 9.73 -38.88
N SER A 407 11.46 9.47 -38.06
CA SER A 407 12.82 9.91 -38.38
C SER A 407 13.27 9.20 -39.65
N HIS A 408 13.25 9.92 -40.77
CA HIS A 408 13.94 9.52 -41.99
C HIS A 408 15.46 9.53 -41.72
N HIS A 409 15.96 8.49 -41.05
CA HIS A 409 17.34 8.05 -41.23
C HIS A 409 17.46 7.36 -42.59
N SER A 410 17.34 8.19 -43.63
CA SER A 410 17.81 7.88 -44.96
C SER A 410 19.32 7.70 -44.89
N SER A 411 19.77 6.45 -44.92
CA SER A 411 21.18 6.13 -45.09
C SER A 411 21.67 6.68 -46.45
N ARG A 412 22.74 7.47 -46.39
CA ARG A 412 23.63 7.83 -47.49
C ARG A 412 25.06 7.59 -47.05
#